data_AF-W1Y1X9-F1
#
_entry.id   AF-W1Y1X9-F1
#
_cell.length_a   1.000
_cell.length_b   1.000
_cell.length_c   1.000
_cell.angle_alpha   90.00
_cell.angle_beta   90.00
_cell.angle_gamma   90.00
#
_symmetry.space_group_name_H-M   'P 1'
#
loop_
_entity.id
_entity.type
_entity.pdbx_description
1 polymer ?
#
loop_
_entity_poly.entity_id
_entity_poly.type
_entity_poly.pdbx_seq_one_letter_code
_entity_poly.pdbx_strand_id
1 'polypeptide(L)'
;LLAGSATINSTSVYPNLNAWHKIDTKKEYEEIYNRFSHVNIQLSNSNQFQASLIAADSVLFSLPVEKLKTLGVNYVLTNRDLAGLTNEKIHFELKKEVDGFKVYALK
;
A
#
# COMPACT_ATOMS: atom_id res chain seq x y z
N LEU A 1 -2.55 18.08 -17.82
CA LEU A 1 -2.08 17.60 -16.51
C LEU A 1 -2.99 16.45 -16.08
N LEU A 2 -2.42 15.27 -15.77
CA LEU A 2 -3.11 14.34 -14.88
C LEU A 2 -3.02 14.97 -13.48
N ALA A 3 -4.10 15.56 -13.01
CA ALA A 3 -4.18 16.10 -11.66
C ALA A 3 -4.46 14.94 -10.71
N GLY A 4 -3.48 14.58 -9.89
CA GLY A 4 -3.58 13.48 -8.94
C GLY A 4 -2.34 13.41 -8.05
N SER A 5 -2.47 12.79 -6.88
CA SER A 5 -1.33 12.47 -6.04
C SER A 5 -0.65 11.19 -6.55
N ALA A 6 0.67 11.09 -6.43
CA ALA A 6 1.37 9.84 -6.72
C ALA A 6 0.98 8.79 -5.66
N THR A 7 0.26 7.75 -6.06
CA THR A 7 -0.17 6.66 -5.16
C THR A 7 0.44 5.34 -5.58
N ILE A 8 0.74 4.49 -4.60
CA ILE A 8 1.39 3.19 -4.84
C ILE A 8 0.46 2.15 -5.46
N ASN A 9 -0.86 2.33 -5.29
CA ASN A 9 -1.89 1.37 -5.65
C ASN A 9 -2.71 1.80 -6.87
N SER A 10 -2.31 2.86 -7.58
CA SER A 10 -2.92 3.23 -8.86
C SER A 10 -2.40 2.39 -10.01
N THR A 11 -3.20 2.27 -11.07
CA THR A 11 -2.75 1.71 -12.34
C THR A 11 -1.66 2.60 -12.94
N SER A 12 -0.62 1.97 -13.50
CA SER A 12 0.49 2.66 -14.16
C SER A 12 0.43 2.40 -15.65
N VAL A 13 0.69 3.43 -16.47
CA VAL A 13 0.74 3.30 -17.94
C VAL A 13 1.81 2.28 -18.36
N TYR A 14 2.95 2.31 -17.67
CA TYR A 14 4.04 1.35 -17.84
C TYR A 14 4.13 0.40 -16.64
N PRO A 15 4.46 -0.88 -16.87
CA PRO A 15 4.75 -1.80 -15.77
C PRO A 15 5.83 -1.24 -14.84
N ASN A 16 5.56 -1.20 -13.54
CA ASN A 16 6.52 -0.78 -12.51
C ASN A 16 6.99 -1.98 -11.69
N LEU A 17 7.72 -2.88 -12.35
CA LEU A 17 8.27 -4.09 -11.72
C LEU A 17 9.28 -3.76 -10.62
N ASN A 18 9.97 -2.62 -10.71
CA ASN A 18 10.90 -2.19 -9.66
C ASN A 18 10.18 -1.89 -8.34
N ALA A 19 9.01 -1.23 -8.39
CA ALA A 19 8.19 -1.05 -7.19
C ALA A 19 7.66 -2.40 -6.68
N TRP A 20 7.25 -3.29 -7.59
CA TRP A 20 6.80 -4.64 -7.25
C TRP A 20 7.85 -5.43 -6.45
N HIS A 21 9.08 -5.51 -6.97
CA HIS A 21 10.17 -6.26 -6.34
C HIS A 21 10.65 -5.65 -5.00
N LYS A 22 10.36 -4.37 -4.72
CA LYS A 22 10.60 -3.78 -3.39
C LYS A 22 9.60 -4.32 -2.35
N ILE A 23 8.38 -4.62 -2.79
CA ILE A 23 7.34 -5.20 -1.95
C ILE A 23 7.60 -6.70 -1.80
N ASP A 24 7.59 -7.42 -2.92
CA ASP A 24 7.87 -8.85 -3.04
C ASP A 24 9.36 -9.10 -3.33
N THR A 25 10.18 -8.96 -2.29
CA THR A 25 11.65 -9.09 -2.41
C THR A 25 12.10 -10.50 -2.77
N LYS A 26 11.27 -11.52 -2.54
CA LYS A 26 11.57 -12.92 -2.84
C LYS A 26 11.02 -13.37 -4.18
N LYS A 27 10.23 -12.53 -4.86
CA LYS A 27 9.59 -12.82 -6.14
C LYS A 27 8.65 -14.03 -6.05
N GLU A 28 8.06 -14.26 -4.87
CA GLU A 28 7.12 -15.36 -4.62
C GLU A 28 5.78 -15.16 -5.37
N TYR A 29 5.51 -13.93 -5.81
CA TYR A 29 4.24 -13.49 -6.39
C TYR A 29 4.42 -12.80 -7.76
N GLU A 30 5.43 -13.18 -8.55
CA GLU A 30 5.61 -12.62 -9.91
C GLU A 30 4.43 -12.98 -10.84
N GLU A 31 3.87 -14.18 -10.72
CA GLU A 31 2.80 -14.67 -11.60
C GLU A 31 1.46 -13.94 -11.44
N ILE A 32 1.23 -13.33 -10.27
CA ILE A 32 0.00 -12.56 -10.01
C ILE A 32 0.10 -11.10 -10.48
N TYR A 33 1.29 -10.65 -10.88
CA TYR A 33 1.48 -9.26 -11.29
C TYR A 33 0.72 -8.98 -12.59
N ASN A 34 -0.20 -8.04 -12.52
CA ASN A 34 -0.92 -7.52 -13.67
C ASN A 34 -0.97 -6.00 -13.57
N ARG A 35 -0.43 -5.30 -14.59
CA ARG A 35 -0.35 -3.83 -14.64
C ARG A 35 -1.73 -3.14 -14.60
N PHE A 36 -2.78 -3.87 -14.97
CA PHE A 36 -4.16 -3.39 -14.97
C PHE A 36 -4.91 -3.75 -13.68
N SER A 37 -4.27 -4.46 -12.75
CA SER A 37 -4.95 -4.87 -11.52
C SER A 37 -5.19 -3.69 -10.58
N HIS A 38 -6.39 -3.67 -10.01
CA HIS A 38 -6.73 -2.86 -8.86
C HIS A 38 -6.07 -3.46 -7.62
N VAL A 39 -5.17 -2.69 -7.01
CA VAL A 39 -4.43 -3.13 -5.82
C VAL A 39 -5.17 -2.69 -4.55
N ASN A 40 -5.71 -3.67 -3.83
CA ASN A 40 -6.26 -3.47 -2.50
C ASN A 40 -5.16 -3.70 -1.47
N ILE A 41 -4.89 -2.72 -0.61
CA ILE A 41 -3.86 -2.83 0.41
C ILE A 41 -4.52 -2.94 1.78
N GLN A 42 -4.23 -4.03 2.47
CA GLN A 42 -4.53 -4.23 3.87
C GLN A 42 -3.22 -4.13 4.66
N LEU A 43 -3.13 -3.12 5.52
CA LEU A 43 -1.98 -2.96 6.40
C LEU A 43 -2.07 -3.96 7.56
N SER A 44 -0.93 -4.54 7.93
CA SER A 44 -0.84 -5.48 9.04
C SER A 44 0.42 -5.25 9.88
N ASN A 45 0.36 -5.67 11.14
CA ASN A 45 1.54 -5.76 12.03
C ASN A 45 2.32 -7.08 11.81
N SER A 46 1.99 -7.86 10.78
CA SER A 46 2.78 -9.03 10.39
C SER A 46 4.11 -8.60 9.80
N ASN A 47 5.11 -9.46 9.89
CA ASN A 47 6.43 -9.23 9.27
C ASN A 47 6.49 -9.71 7.82
N GLN A 48 5.46 -10.41 7.33
CA GLN A 48 5.45 -11.03 6.02
C GLN A 48 4.48 -10.33 5.07
N PHE A 49 4.96 -10.03 3.88
CA PHE A 49 4.13 -9.64 2.76
C PHE A 49 3.43 -10.88 2.20
N GLN A 50 2.14 -10.74 1.92
CA GLN A 50 1.36 -11.76 1.22
C GLN A 50 0.51 -11.09 0.16
N ALA A 51 0.39 -11.75 -0.99
CA ALA A 51 -0.47 -11.31 -2.06
C ALA A 51 -1.40 -12.43 -2.51
N SER A 52 -2.65 -12.08 -2.77
CA SER A 52 -3.65 -13.00 -3.29
C SER A 52 -4.40 -12.38 -4.46
N LEU A 53 -4.65 -13.21 -5.48
CA LEU A 53 -5.54 -12.87 -6.57
C LEU A 53 -6.98 -13.04 -6.08
N ILE A 54 -7.75 -11.94 -6.05
CA ILE A 54 -9.15 -11.97 -5.61
C ILE A 54 -10.13 -11.92 -6.80
N ALA A 55 -9.68 -11.38 -7.95
CA ALA A 55 -10.33 -11.48 -9.25
C ALA A 55 -9.29 -11.29 -10.36
N ALA A 56 -9.67 -11.47 -11.63
CA ALA A 56 -8.74 -11.41 -12.77
C ALA A 56 -7.95 -10.08 -12.88
N ASP A 57 -8.54 -8.98 -12.44
CA ASP A 57 -7.97 -7.62 -12.44
C ASP A 57 -7.94 -7.02 -11.02
N SER A 58 -7.91 -7.85 -9.99
CA SER A 58 -7.93 -7.36 -8.61
C SER A 58 -7.10 -8.25 -7.69
N VAL A 59 -6.20 -7.61 -6.95
CA VAL A 59 -5.26 -8.26 -6.04
C VAL A 59 -5.37 -7.65 -4.65
N LEU A 60 -5.22 -8.49 -3.62
CA LEU A 60 -5.16 -8.08 -2.22
C LEU A 60 -3.73 -8.25 -1.71
N PHE A 61 -3.16 -7.16 -1.19
CA PHE A 61 -1.87 -7.16 -0.51
C PHE A 61 -2.07 -7.03 0.98
N SER A 62 -1.67 -8.06 1.71
CA SER A 62 -1.39 -7.94 3.13
C SER A 62 0.02 -7.38 3.28
N LEU A 63 0.11 -6.08 3.56
CA LEU A 63 1.36 -5.33 3.59
C LEU A 63 1.77 -5.05 5.05
N PRO A 64 2.95 -5.51 5.48
CA PRO A 64 3.57 -5.08 6.74
C PRO A 64 3.68 -3.55 6.79
N VAL A 65 3.26 -2.94 7.89
CA VAL A 65 3.32 -1.48 8.05
C VAL A 65 4.74 -0.91 7.88
N GLU A 66 5.77 -1.67 8.26
CA GLU A 66 7.18 -1.30 8.11
C GLU A 66 7.59 -1.11 6.64
N LYS A 67 6.95 -1.83 5.70
CA LYS A 67 7.25 -1.72 4.27
C LYS A 67 6.87 -0.34 3.72
N LEU A 68 5.93 0.37 4.33
CA LEU A 68 5.56 1.73 3.92
C LEU A 68 6.78 2.67 3.91
N LYS A 69 7.69 2.54 4.88
CA LYS A 69 8.94 3.32 4.92
C LYS A 69 9.87 2.96 3.76
N THR A 70 10.03 1.67 3.46
CA THR A 70 10.87 1.20 2.34
C THR A 70 10.33 1.59 0.96
N LEU A 71 9.02 1.79 0.87
CA LEU A 71 8.33 2.26 -0.34
C LEU A 71 8.34 3.79 -0.46
N GLY A 72 8.87 4.52 0.53
CA GLY A 72 8.90 5.98 0.53
C GLY A 72 7.52 6.61 0.67
N VAL A 73 6.57 5.91 1.29
CA VAL A 73 5.23 6.47 1.54
C VAL A 73 5.34 7.54 2.62
N ASN A 74 4.76 8.72 2.37
CA ASN A 74 4.68 9.80 3.35
C ASN A 74 3.29 9.92 3.99
N TYR A 75 2.24 9.56 3.25
CA TYR A 75 0.85 9.71 3.66
C TYR A 75 0.02 8.49 3.32
N VAL A 76 -0.98 8.20 4.16
CA VAL A 76 -2.00 7.18 3.92
C VAL A 76 -3.38 7.83 3.99
N LEU A 77 -4.18 7.66 2.95
CA LEU A 77 -5.58 8.03 2.91
C LEU A 77 -6.43 6.76 3.09
N THR A 78 -7.33 6.76 4.06
CA THR A 78 -8.21 5.61 4.33
C THR A 78 -9.47 6.04 5.08
N ASN A 79 -10.53 5.23 5.02
CA ASN A 79 -11.70 5.37 5.90
C ASN A 79 -11.63 4.49 7.15
N ARG A 80 -10.49 3.82 7.38
CA ARG A 80 -10.23 2.99 8.56
C ARG A 80 -9.42 3.76 9.59
N ASP A 81 -9.53 3.37 10.85
CA ASP A 81 -8.62 3.86 11.89
C ASP A 81 -7.30 3.06 11.84
N LEU A 82 -6.18 3.79 11.71
CA LEU A 82 -4.84 3.21 11.70
C LEU A 82 -4.09 3.39 13.03
N ALA A 83 -4.70 4.03 14.03
CA ALA A 83 -4.03 4.28 15.32
C ALA A 83 -3.49 2.99 15.96
N GLY A 84 -4.27 1.89 15.89
CA GLY A 84 -3.87 0.58 16.42
C GLY A 84 -2.76 -0.16 15.65
N LEU A 85 -2.31 0.38 14.52
CA LEU A 85 -1.19 -0.16 13.74
C LEU A 85 0.13 0.59 13.98
N THR A 86 0.10 1.62 14.83
CA THR A 86 1.32 2.29 15.30
C THR A 86 2.16 1.33 16.14
N ASN A 87 3.47 1.31 15.93
CA ASN A 87 4.43 0.56 16.73
C ASN A 87 5.75 1.34 16.85
N GLU A 88 6.77 0.73 17.46
CA GLU A 88 8.09 1.35 17.69
C GLU A 88 8.78 1.82 16.41
N LYS A 89 8.47 1.21 15.26
CA LYS A 89 9.12 1.48 13.97
C LYS A 89 8.33 2.42 13.08
N ILE A 90 7.02 2.55 13.26
CA ILE A 90 6.17 3.39 12.42
C ILE A 90 5.03 4.00 13.21
N HIS A 91 4.85 5.32 13.06
CA HIS A 91 3.80 6.07 13.72
C HIS A 91 2.87 6.72 12.70
N PHE A 92 1.56 6.52 12.89
CA PHE A 92 0.51 7.11 12.06
C PHE A 92 -0.07 8.34 12.77
N GLU A 93 0.32 9.53 12.32
CA GLU A 93 -0.22 10.79 12.85
C GLU A 93 -1.40 11.27 12.01
N LEU A 94 -2.60 11.34 12.60
CA LEU A 94 -3.78 11.88 11.91
C LEU A 94 -3.58 13.39 11.62
N LYS A 95 -3.66 13.78 10.35
CA LYS A 95 -3.55 15.19 9.92
C LYS A 95 -4.88 15.82 9.59
N LYS A 96 -5.79 15.05 9.00
CA LYS A 96 -7.09 15.56 8.57
C LYS A 96 -8.11 14.43 8.52
N GLU A 97 -9.35 14.77 8.87
CA GLU A 97 -10.52 13.93 8.65
C GLU A 97 -11.59 14.75 7.93
N VAL A 98 -12.14 14.22 6.83
CA VAL A 98 -13.20 14.84 6.03
C VAL A 98 -14.13 13.73 5.54
N ASP A 99 -15.44 13.84 5.80
CA ASP A 99 -16.46 12.89 5.34
C ASP A 99 -16.14 11.41 5.63
N GLY A 100 -15.54 11.13 6.80
CA GLY A 100 -15.15 9.78 7.23
C GLY A 100 -13.84 9.26 6.62
N PHE A 101 -13.19 10.04 5.75
CA PHE A 101 -11.84 9.75 5.26
C PHE A 101 -10.79 10.45 6.12
N LYS A 102 -9.76 9.70 6.48
CA LYS A 102 -8.64 10.11 7.32
C LYS A 102 -7.34 10.13 6.52
N VAL A 103 -6.57 11.20 6.67
CA VAL A 103 -5.21 11.34 6.15
C VAL A 103 -4.23 11.22 7.30
N TYR A 104 -3.40 10.18 7.25
CA TYR A 104 -2.32 9.95 8.21
C TYR A 104 -0.99 10.31 7.57
N ALA A 105 -0.12 11.02 8.31
CA ALA A 105 1.29 11.18 7.98
C ALA A 105 2.11 10.11 8.69
N LEU A 106 3.11 9.56 8.00
CA LEU A 106 4.02 8.55 8.54
C LEU A 106 5.24 9.21 9.20
N LYS A 107 5.58 8.77 10.42
CA LYS A 107 6.79 9.14 11.16
C LYS A 107 7.62 7.90 11.49
#